data_AF-A0A2N4XIK4-F1
#
_entry.id   AF-A0A2N4XIK4-F1
#
_cell.length_a   1.000
_cell.length_b   1.000
_cell.length_c   1.000
_cell.angle_alpha   90.00
_cell.angle_beta   90.00
_cell.angle_gamma   90.00
#
_symmetry.space_group_name_H-M   'P 1'
#
loop_
_entity.id
_entity.type
_entity.pdbx_description
1 polymer ?
#
loop_
_entity_poly.entity_id
_entity_poly.type
_entity_poly.pdbx_seq_one_letter_code
_entity_poly.pdbx_strand_id
1 'polypeptide(L)'
;MKKVLDYVLSIIYLLYFGLLLVIFHVVQVVAFNVFGKKAHKKSVDFFNLMLTTSYYITGTTVHFEQQEAYPTDRPIVFIANHQSTFDIPAIIWFLRKHQPIFVSKIELAKGIPSISYNLRKSGAALIDRKDGKQAVSEILKLSKYIHENNFSAVIFPEGTRSKTDEMKPFAEGGISALLKRAPNALVVPIAIQGTRRFNPTNGMFPLTSFSKLSWTALKAIEPKGKTTTEVAEQAREAIAQVLNAGK
;
A
#
# COMPACT_ATOMS: atom_id res chain seq x y z
N MET A 1 8.95 29.02 14.56
CA MET A 1 10.07 28.42 13.79
C MET A 1 9.71 27.06 13.20
N LYS A 2 9.28 26.05 14.00
CA LYS A 2 8.92 24.72 13.46
C LYS A 2 7.89 24.74 12.31
N LYS A 3 6.80 25.50 12.45
CA LYS A 3 5.79 25.62 11.38
C LYS A 3 6.38 26.15 10.07
N VAL A 4 7.25 27.15 10.13
CA VAL A 4 7.91 27.70 8.93
C VAL A 4 8.77 26.63 8.26
N LEU A 5 9.54 25.89 9.06
CA LEU A 5 10.37 24.78 8.57
C LEU A 5 9.52 23.66 7.94
N ASP A 6 8.44 23.26 8.60
CA ASP A 6 7.48 22.27 8.06
C ASP A 6 6.96 22.70 6.68
N TYR A 7 6.58 23.97 6.51
CA TYR A 7 6.08 24.50 5.24
C TYR A 7 7.18 24.51 4.16
N VAL A 8 8.38 25.01 4.47
CA VAL A 8 9.50 25.06 3.52
C VAL A 8 9.90 23.66 3.05
N LEU A 9 10.11 22.74 3.98
CA LEU A 9 10.46 21.35 3.64
C LEU A 9 9.33 20.65 2.88
N SER A 10 8.07 20.95 3.19
CA SER A 10 6.93 20.43 2.44
C SER A 10 6.91 20.91 0.99
N ILE A 11 7.24 22.19 0.73
CA ILE A 11 7.31 22.73 -0.63
C ILE A 11 8.41 22.00 -1.42
N ILE A 12 9.62 21.89 -0.84
CA ILE A 12 10.75 21.20 -1.47
C ILE A 12 10.37 19.73 -1.77
N TYR A 13 9.78 19.05 -0.78
CA TYR A 13 9.32 17.68 -0.93
C TYR A 13 8.28 17.54 -2.05
N LEU A 14 7.25 18.40 -2.10
CA LEU A 14 6.17 18.29 -3.07
C LEU A 14 6.62 18.61 -4.50
N LEU A 15 7.57 19.54 -4.67
CA LEU A 15 8.21 19.80 -5.95
C LEU A 15 8.98 18.56 -6.43
N TYR A 16 9.78 17.95 -5.56
CA TYR A 16 10.50 16.72 -5.87
C TYR A 16 9.56 15.55 -6.17
N PHE A 17 8.52 15.35 -5.36
CA PHE A 17 7.47 14.34 -5.55
C PHE A 17 6.76 14.53 -6.89
N GLY A 18 6.35 15.75 -7.22
CA GLY A 18 5.71 16.09 -8.50
C GLY A 18 6.61 15.82 -9.69
N LEU A 19 7.91 16.18 -9.59
CA LEU A 19 8.90 15.90 -10.62
C LEU A 19 9.06 14.39 -10.85
N LEU A 20 9.16 13.60 -9.78
CA LEU A 20 9.23 12.14 -9.88
C LEU A 20 7.99 11.57 -10.58
N LEU A 21 6.78 12.06 -10.28
CA LEU A 21 5.55 11.60 -10.93
C LEU A 21 5.59 11.79 -12.45
N VAL A 22 6.08 12.95 -12.93
CA VAL A 22 6.14 13.25 -14.37
C VAL A 22 7.24 12.45 -15.05
N ILE A 23 8.46 12.43 -14.49
CA ILE A 23 9.59 11.67 -15.05
C ILE A 23 9.23 10.18 -15.14
N PHE A 24 8.75 9.59 -14.04
CA PHE A 24 8.42 8.18 -14.03
C PHE A 24 7.16 7.84 -14.83
N HIS A 25 6.30 8.82 -15.15
CA HIS A 25 5.24 8.57 -16.12
C HIS A 25 5.84 8.19 -17.48
N VAL A 26 6.78 9.00 -17.98
CA VAL A 26 7.46 8.74 -19.26
C VAL A 26 8.25 7.43 -19.19
N VAL A 27 9.05 7.24 -18.13
CA VAL A 27 9.82 6.00 -17.94
C VAL A 27 8.91 4.77 -17.93
N GLN A 28 7.79 4.80 -17.21
CA GLN A 28 6.86 3.67 -17.17
C GLN A 28 6.18 3.41 -18.50
N VAL A 29 5.78 4.46 -19.23
CA VAL A 29 5.17 4.35 -20.56
C VAL A 29 6.15 3.69 -21.53
N VAL A 30 7.40 4.15 -21.56
CA VAL A 30 8.44 3.55 -22.41
C VAL A 30 8.75 2.12 -21.96
N ALA A 31 8.95 1.91 -20.66
CA ALA A 31 9.25 0.59 -20.09
C ALA A 31 8.18 -0.45 -20.46
N PHE A 32 6.90 -0.09 -20.34
CA PHE A 32 5.80 -1.01 -20.65
C PHE A 32 5.66 -1.27 -22.15
N ASN A 33 5.66 -0.21 -22.98
CA ASN A 33 5.35 -0.35 -24.40
C ASN A 33 6.53 -0.87 -25.23
N VAL A 34 7.78 -0.61 -24.83
CA VAL A 34 8.98 -1.04 -25.56
C VAL A 34 9.57 -2.32 -24.99
N PHE A 35 9.61 -2.45 -23.65
CA PHE A 35 10.32 -3.54 -22.96
C PHE A 35 9.40 -4.50 -22.19
N GLY A 36 8.08 -4.26 -22.19
CA GLY A 36 7.07 -5.13 -21.62
C GLY A 36 6.89 -5.05 -20.10
N LYS A 37 6.03 -5.94 -19.57
CA LYS A 37 5.56 -5.92 -18.16
C LYS A 37 6.69 -6.01 -17.12
N LYS A 38 7.73 -6.82 -17.38
CA LYS A 38 8.85 -7.00 -16.44
C LYS A 38 9.66 -5.70 -16.28
N ALA A 39 9.90 -4.98 -17.37
CA ALA A 39 10.58 -3.69 -17.34
C ALA A 39 9.71 -2.62 -16.66
N HIS A 40 8.41 -2.61 -16.96
CA HIS A 40 7.46 -1.72 -16.27
C HIS A 40 7.47 -1.96 -14.75
N LYS A 41 7.40 -3.22 -14.29
CA LYS A 41 7.50 -3.56 -12.87
C LYS A 41 8.79 -3.03 -12.23
N LYS A 42 9.95 -3.23 -12.86
CA LYS A 42 11.23 -2.69 -12.36
C LYS A 42 11.21 -1.17 -12.25
N SER A 43 10.62 -0.48 -13.24
CA SER A 43 10.48 0.99 -13.20
C SER A 43 9.57 1.46 -12.06
N VAL A 44 8.50 0.71 -11.75
CA VAL A 44 7.61 0.98 -10.62
C VAL A 44 8.32 0.72 -9.29
N ASP A 45 9.14 -0.32 -9.19
CA ASP A 45 9.93 -0.60 -7.99
C ASP A 45 10.91 0.54 -7.72
N PHE A 46 11.68 0.96 -8.74
CA PHE A 46 12.62 2.07 -8.62
C PHE A 46 11.91 3.40 -8.32
N PHE A 47 10.75 3.64 -8.92
CA PHE A 47 9.92 4.80 -8.58
C PHE A 47 9.56 4.82 -7.09
N ASN A 48 9.13 3.68 -6.54
CA ASN A 48 8.73 3.59 -5.14
C ASN A 48 9.91 3.61 -4.17
N LEU A 49 11.11 3.16 -4.58
CA LEU A 49 12.35 3.46 -3.86
C LEU A 49 12.53 4.97 -3.73
N MET A 50 12.50 5.68 -4.86
CA MET A 50 12.72 7.14 -4.89
C MET A 50 11.66 7.89 -4.09
N LEU A 51 10.40 7.46 -4.15
CA LEU A 51 9.33 8.00 -3.30
C LEU A 51 9.58 7.73 -1.81
N THR A 52 10.01 6.52 -1.45
CA THR A 52 10.26 6.15 -0.05
C THR A 52 11.44 6.92 0.53
N THR A 53 12.54 7.03 -0.22
CA THR A 53 13.72 7.80 0.21
C THR A 53 13.47 9.31 0.19
N SER A 54 12.48 9.80 -0.57
CA SER A 54 12.16 11.23 -0.59
C SER A 54 11.66 11.75 0.75
N TYR A 55 11.16 10.88 1.64
CA TYR A 55 10.78 11.28 3.01
C TYR A 55 11.96 11.89 3.79
N TYR A 56 13.21 11.50 3.49
CA TYR A 56 14.39 12.07 4.13
C TYR A 56 14.58 13.57 3.83
N ILE A 57 14.00 14.10 2.74
CA ILE A 57 14.02 15.53 2.42
C ILE A 57 13.39 16.36 3.55
N THR A 58 12.38 15.81 4.23
CA THR A 58 11.73 16.49 5.37
C THR A 58 12.38 16.15 6.70
N GLY A 59 13.56 15.53 6.71
CA GLY A 59 14.20 14.97 7.91
C GLY A 59 13.45 13.78 8.52
N THR A 60 12.46 13.22 7.82
CA THR A 60 11.65 12.09 8.28
C THR A 60 12.40 10.78 8.06
N THR A 61 12.37 9.87 9.04
CA THR A 61 13.03 8.57 8.95
C THR A 61 12.08 7.46 8.53
N VAL A 62 12.60 6.46 7.80
CA VAL A 62 11.86 5.27 7.37
C VAL A 62 12.44 4.04 8.02
N HIS A 63 11.61 3.28 8.72
CA HIS A 63 11.94 1.96 9.25
C HIS A 63 11.02 0.91 8.65
N PHE A 64 11.58 -0.20 8.17
CA PHE A 64 10.81 -1.34 7.69
C PHE A 64 11.34 -2.59 8.36
N GLU A 65 10.45 -3.30 9.04
CA GLU A 65 10.74 -4.56 9.72
C GLU A 65 9.90 -5.68 9.12
N GLN A 66 10.50 -6.86 8.96
CA GLN A 66 9.83 -8.07 8.51
C GLN A 66 10.13 -9.18 9.53
N GLN A 67 9.09 -9.64 10.24
CA GLN A 67 9.25 -10.59 11.35
C GLN A 67 9.66 -12.00 10.91
N GLU A 68 9.40 -12.36 9.66
CA GLU A 68 9.77 -13.66 9.08
C GLU A 68 9.90 -13.58 7.56
N ALA A 69 10.57 -14.54 6.93
CA ALA A 69 10.60 -14.66 5.48
C ALA A 69 9.26 -15.20 4.95
N TYR A 70 8.67 -14.53 3.97
CA TYR A 70 7.46 -15.00 3.31
C TYR A 70 7.79 -15.76 2.01
N PRO A 71 6.97 -16.76 1.63
CA PRO A 71 7.16 -17.52 0.41
C PRO A 71 6.98 -16.66 -0.86
N THR A 72 7.58 -17.10 -1.96
CA THR A 72 7.41 -16.50 -3.30
C THR A 72 6.75 -17.47 -4.30
N ASP A 73 6.43 -18.67 -3.86
CA ASP A 73 5.85 -19.78 -4.63
C ASP A 73 4.34 -19.97 -4.38
N ARG A 74 3.72 -19.07 -3.61
CA ARG A 74 2.27 -18.99 -3.39
C ARG A 74 1.82 -17.53 -3.24
N PRO A 75 0.56 -17.20 -3.57
CA PRO A 75 0.05 -15.84 -3.44
C PRO A 75 0.04 -15.35 -1.97
N ILE A 76 0.11 -14.03 -1.79
CA ILE A 76 0.01 -13.40 -0.47
C ILE A 76 -1.08 -12.31 -0.49
N VAL A 77 -1.87 -12.23 0.57
CA VAL A 77 -2.78 -11.11 0.84
C VAL A 77 -2.20 -10.33 2.02
N PHE A 78 -1.62 -9.17 1.72
CA PHE A 78 -1.18 -8.21 2.73
C PHE A 78 -2.39 -7.40 3.23
N ILE A 79 -2.58 -7.40 4.54
CA ILE A 79 -3.64 -6.65 5.22
C ILE A 79 -2.98 -5.58 6.07
N ALA A 80 -3.31 -4.31 5.87
CA ALA A 80 -2.67 -3.21 6.60
C ALA A 80 -3.69 -2.21 7.14
N ASN A 81 -3.37 -1.57 8.27
CA ASN A 81 -4.06 -0.35 8.68
C ASN A 81 -3.74 0.79 7.69
N HIS A 82 -4.62 1.80 7.59
CA HIS A 82 -4.48 2.88 6.61
C HIS A 82 -4.55 4.26 7.26
N GLN A 83 -3.40 4.94 7.26
CA GLN A 83 -3.20 6.22 7.92
C GLN A 83 -3.02 7.37 6.91
N SER A 84 -2.46 7.11 5.73
CA SER A 84 -2.16 8.15 4.74
C SER A 84 -1.91 7.60 3.33
N THR A 85 -1.81 8.47 2.33
CA THR A 85 -1.32 8.07 0.99
C THR A 85 0.16 7.67 0.98
N PHE A 86 0.93 8.08 1.99
CA PHE A 86 2.36 7.79 2.14
C PHE A 86 2.65 6.39 2.68
N ASP A 87 1.60 5.64 3.02
CA ASP A 87 1.67 4.23 3.44
C ASP A 87 2.18 3.32 2.30
N ILE A 88 1.85 3.69 1.06
CA ILE A 88 1.92 2.82 -0.12
C ILE A 88 3.37 2.60 -0.63
N PRO A 89 4.22 3.64 -0.80
CA PRO A 89 5.52 3.45 -1.47
C PRO A 89 6.45 2.47 -0.75
N ALA A 90 6.49 2.53 0.59
CA ALA A 90 7.33 1.64 1.37
C ALA A 90 6.88 0.17 1.24
N ILE A 91 5.57 -0.10 1.28
CA ILE A 91 5.03 -1.45 1.03
C ILE A 91 5.49 -1.95 -0.34
N ILE A 92 5.33 -1.16 -1.40
CA ILE A 92 5.73 -1.56 -2.75
C ILE A 92 7.23 -1.86 -2.80
N TRP A 93 8.07 -0.98 -2.25
CA TRP A 93 9.52 -1.11 -2.34
C TRP A 93 10.07 -2.27 -1.51
N PHE A 94 9.74 -2.34 -0.23
CA PHE A 94 10.31 -3.34 0.67
C PHE A 94 9.75 -4.74 0.40
N LEU A 95 8.48 -4.85 -0.01
CA LEU A 95 7.85 -6.13 -0.38
C LEU A 95 7.85 -6.38 -1.90
N ARG A 96 8.68 -5.66 -2.67
CA ARG A 96 8.73 -5.74 -4.15
C ARG A 96 8.92 -7.16 -4.71
N LYS A 97 9.56 -8.05 -3.94
CA LYS A 97 9.78 -9.48 -4.25
C LYS A 97 8.47 -10.27 -4.37
N HIS A 98 7.41 -9.82 -3.69
CA HIS A 98 6.07 -10.41 -3.73
C HIS A 98 5.13 -9.68 -4.69
N GLN A 99 5.61 -8.66 -5.39
CA GLN A 99 4.84 -7.91 -6.39
C GLN A 99 3.49 -7.38 -5.85
N PRO A 100 3.49 -6.41 -4.91
CA PRO A 100 2.29 -5.93 -4.23
C PRO A 100 1.34 -5.17 -5.18
N ILE A 101 0.11 -5.64 -5.31
CA ILE A 101 -0.95 -5.06 -6.16
C ILE A 101 -2.12 -4.61 -5.30
N PHE A 102 -2.54 -3.36 -5.43
CA PHE A 102 -3.46 -2.73 -4.48
C PHE A 102 -4.92 -2.82 -4.92
N VAL A 103 -5.82 -3.02 -3.95
CA VAL A 103 -7.23 -2.63 -4.08
C VAL A 103 -7.31 -1.10 -3.96
N SER A 104 -7.69 -0.43 -5.05
CA SER A 104 -7.56 1.01 -5.22
C SER A 104 -8.86 1.66 -5.67
N LYS A 105 -9.08 2.91 -5.27
CA LYS A 105 -10.23 3.71 -5.71
C LYS A 105 -10.14 3.98 -7.23
N ILE A 106 -11.19 3.70 -8.00
CA ILE A 106 -11.19 3.79 -9.47
C ILE A 106 -10.82 5.18 -9.99
N GLU A 107 -11.17 6.24 -9.27
CA GLU A 107 -10.84 7.62 -9.66
C GLU A 107 -9.34 7.89 -9.68
N LEU A 108 -8.54 7.16 -8.89
CA LEU A 108 -7.06 7.29 -8.91
C LEU A 108 -6.45 6.75 -10.21
N ALA A 109 -7.20 5.98 -10.99
CA ALA A 109 -6.77 5.52 -12.31
C ALA A 109 -6.82 6.62 -13.38
N LYS A 110 -7.14 7.87 -13.03
CA LYS A 110 -7.18 9.01 -13.94
C LYS A 110 -6.50 10.25 -13.31
N GLY A 111 -5.76 11.00 -14.13
CA GLY A 111 -5.29 12.35 -13.78
C GLY A 111 -3.98 12.46 -12.98
N ILE A 112 -3.45 11.39 -12.39
CA ILE A 112 -2.20 11.45 -11.61
C ILE A 112 -1.06 10.81 -12.43
N PRO A 113 -0.07 11.58 -12.90
CA PRO A 113 1.07 11.04 -13.65
C PRO A 113 1.77 9.93 -12.88
N SER A 114 2.32 8.95 -13.59
CA SER A 114 2.92 7.71 -13.06
C SER A 114 1.92 6.81 -12.30
N ILE A 115 1.24 7.30 -11.26
CA ILE A 115 0.32 6.54 -10.41
C ILE A 115 -0.87 6.00 -11.21
N SER A 116 -1.60 6.86 -11.91
CA SER A 116 -2.76 6.43 -12.70
C SER A 116 -2.36 5.48 -13.84
N TYR A 117 -1.17 5.67 -14.43
CA TYR A 117 -0.66 4.76 -15.44
C TYR A 117 -0.36 3.38 -14.86
N ASN A 118 0.37 3.33 -13.74
CA ASN A 118 0.69 2.09 -13.04
C ASN A 118 -0.59 1.33 -12.66
N LEU A 119 -1.55 2.00 -12.04
CA LEU A 119 -2.83 1.39 -11.63
C LEU A 119 -3.58 0.72 -12.79
N ARG A 120 -3.55 1.32 -13.99
CA ARG A 120 -4.19 0.73 -15.18
C ARG A 120 -3.40 -0.43 -15.79
N LYS A 121 -2.10 -0.57 -15.49
CA LYS A 121 -1.21 -1.56 -16.11
C LYS A 121 -0.80 -2.69 -15.16
N SER A 122 -0.85 -2.48 -13.86
CA SER A 122 -0.38 -3.43 -12.84
C SER A 122 -1.37 -4.55 -12.52
N GLY A 123 -2.62 -4.45 -12.99
CA GLY A 123 -3.71 -5.36 -12.59
C GLY A 123 -4.34 -5.01 -11.25
N ALA A 124 -4.25 -3.74 -10.82
CA ALA A 124 -4.92 -3.27 -9.60
C ALA A 124 -6.43 -3.47 -9.67
N ALA A 125 -7.06 -3.82 -8.54
CA ALA A 125 -8.51 -3.83 -8.43
C ALA A 125 -9.01 -2.38 -8.29
N LEU A 126 -9.57 -1.82 -9.36
CA LEU A 126 -10.05 -0.44 -9.42
C LEU A 126 -11.53 -0.37 -9.04
N ILE A 127 -11.81 -0.13 -7.77
CA ILE A 127 -13.15 -0.23 -7.20
C ILE A 127 -13.88 1.11 -7.20
N ASP A 128 -15.15 1.09 -7.58
CA ASP A 128 -16.11 2.11 -7.19
C ASP A 128 -16.69 1.75 -5.81
N ARG A 129 -16.43 2.59 -4.82
CA ARG A 129 -16.88 2.36 -3.44
C ARG A 129 -18.39 2.54 -3.27
N LYS A 130 -19.07 3.12 -4.27
CA LYS A 130 -20.52 3.27 -4.29
C LYS A 130 -21.22 2.08 -4.95
N ASP A 131 -20.47 1.23 -5.66
CA ASP A 131 -20.99 0.01 -6.29
C ASP A 131 -20.28 -1.23 -5.73
N GLY A 132 -20.91 -1.84 -4.73
CA GLY A 132 -20.38 -3.04 -4.08
C GLY A 132 -20.25 -4.24 -5.03
N LYS A 133 -21.11 -4.36 -6.05
CA LYS A 133 -21.03 -5.47 -7.02
C LYS A 133 -19.82 -5.30 -7.93
N GLN A 134 -19.58 -4.09 -8.43
CA GLN A 134 -18.39 -3.77 -9.21
C GLN A 134 -17.13 -3.98 -8.36
N ALA A 135 -17.11 -3.50 -7.11
CA ALA A 135 -15.98 -3.65 -6.21
C ALA A 135 -15.60 -5.12 -5.99
N VAL A 136 -16.59 -5.97 -5.67
CA VAL A 136 -16.38 -7.41 -5.49
C VAL A 136 -15.88 -8.06 -6.78
N SER A 137 -16.42 -7.67 -7.94
CA SER A 137 -15.99 -8.19 -9.25
C SER A 137 -14.50 -7.89 -9.52
N GLU A 138 -14.06 -6.65 -9.30
CA GLU A 138 -12.66 -6.26 -9.48
C GLU A 138 -11.72 -6.95 -8.48
N ILE A 139 -12.15 -7.11 -7.23
CA ILE A 139 -11.36 -7.84 -6.22
C ILE A 139 -11.26 -9.32 -6.59
N LEU A 140 -12.30 -9.94 -7.14
CA LEU A 140 -12.23 -11.32 -7.64
C LEU A 140 -11.33 -11.47 -8.87
N LYS A 141 -11.23 -10.45 -9.72
CA LYS A 141 -10.25 -10.42 -10.82
C LYS A 141 -8.83 -10.38 -10.26
N LEU A 142 -8.57 -9.51 -9.27
CA LEU A 142 -7.28 -9.43 -8.60
C LEU A 142 -6.94 -10.75 -7.87
N SER A 143 -7.90 -11.33 -7.15
CA SER A 143 -7.76 -12.64 -6.48
C SER A 143 -7.28 -13.73 -7.44
N LYS A 144 -7.92 -13.83 -8.61
CA LYS A 144 -7.50 -14.76 -9.66
C LYS A 144 -6.10 -14.42 -10.17
N TYR A 145 -5.82 -13.15 -10.44
CA TYR A 145 -4.55 -12.70 -11.00
C TYR A 145 -3.36 -12.99 -10.08
N ILE A 146 -3.49 -12.76 -8.77
CA ILE A 146 -2.41 -13.07 -7.82
C ILE A 146 -2.20 -14.57 -7.69
N HIS A 147 -3.26 -15.38 -7.76
CA HIS A 147 -3.19 -16.83 -7.68
C HIS A 147 -2.45 -17.43 -8.88
N GLU A 148 -2.76 -16.98 -10.09
CA GLU A 148 -2.13 -17.49 -11.33
C GLU A 148 -0.64 -17.15 -11.45
N ASN A 149 -0.16 -16.14 -10.71
CA ASN A 149 1.19 -15.60 -10.87
C ASN A 149 2.04 -15.65 -9.58
N ASN A 150 1.51 -16.16 -8.47
CA ASN A 150 2.12 -16.07 -7.14
C ASN A 150 2.52 -14.65 -6.75
N PHE A 151 1.70 -13.67 -7.15
CA PHE A 151 1.86 -12.27 -6.72
C PHE A 151 1.12 -12.03 -5.41
N SER A 152 1.12 -10.78 -4.96
CA SER A 152 0.41 -10.38 -3.75
C SER A 152 -0.62 -9.30 -4.01
N ALA A 153 -1.69 -9.35 -3.22
CA ALA A 153 -2.65 -8.27 -3.10
C ALA A 153 -2.39 -7.49 -1.81
N VAL A 154 -2.62 -6.18 -1.85
CA VAL A 154 -2.63 -5.33 -0.66
C VAL A 154 -4.02 -4.75 -0.50
N ILE A 155 -4.59 -4.93 0.69
CA ILE A 155 -5.88 -4.37 1.06
C ILE A 155 -5.78 -3.60 2.38
N PHE A 156 -6.45 -2.45 2.41
CA PHE A 156 -6.70 -1.66 3.59
C PHE A 156 -8.15 -1.88 4.03
N PRO A 157 -8.45 -2.90 4.86
CA PRO A 157 -9.81 -3.33 5.15
C PRO A 157 -10.62 -2.31 5.97
N GLU A 158 -9.98 -1.29 6.54
CA GLU A 158 -10.68 -0.12 7.11
C GLU A 158 -11.51 0.66 6.08
N GLY A 159 -11.24 0.46 4.78
CA GLY A 159 -11.94 1.06 3.64
C GLY A 159 -11.66 2.55 3.44
N THR A 160 -11.27 3.28 4.48
CA THR A 160 -10.93 4.71 4.45
C THR A 160 -9.80 4.99 5.44
N ARG A 161 -8.93 5.95 5.08
CA ARG A 161 -7.89 6.45 5.98
C ARG A 161 -8.48 6.80 7.36
N SER A 162 -7.82 6.42 8.44
CA SER A 162 -8.25 6.83 9.76
C SER A 162 -8.14 8.35 9.92
N LYS A 163 -9.11 8.95 10.60
CA LYS A 163 -9.08 10.38 10.95
C LYS A 163 -8.43 10.59 12.32
N THR A 164 -8.34 9.53 13.11
CA THR A 164 -7.76 9.44 14.44
C THR A 164 -6.53 8.54 14.41
N ASP A 165 -5.82 8.40 15.53
CA ASP A 165 -4.74 7.41 15.68
C ASP A 165 -5.29 6.00 16.00
N GLU A 166 -6.62 5.83 15.95
CA GLU A 166 -7.28 4.56 16.19
C GLU A 166 -7.54 3.83 14.88
N MET A 167 -7.27 2.53 14.90
CA MET A 167 -7.56 1.63 13.79
C MET A 167 -9.04 1.27 13.79
N LYS A 168 -9.69 1.38 12.63
CA LYS A 168 -11.11 1.03 12.47
C LYS A 168 -11.33 -0.48 12.40
N PRO A 169 -12.58 -0.96 12.58
CA PRO A 169 -12.95 -2.34 12.28
C PRO A 169 -12.61 -2.71 10.83
N PHE A 170 -12.23 -3.97 10.62
CA PHE A 170 -11.87 -4.49 9.30
C PHE A 170 -13.11 -4.98 8.55
N ALA A 171 -13.34 -4.47 7.35
CA ALA A 171 -14.40 -4.96 6.48
C ALA A 171 -13.98 -6.29 5.82
N GLU A 172 -14.67 -7.36 6.18
CA GLU A 172 -14.35 -8.72 5.77
C GLU A 172 -14.58 -8.99 4.28
N GLY A 173 -15.55 -8.32 3.65
CA GLY A 173 -15.99 -8.64 2.29
C GLY A 173 -14.86 -8.56 1.25
N GLY A 174 -13.95 -7.59 1.39
CA GLY A 174 -12.78 -7.47 0.51
C GLY A 174 -11.75 -8.57 0.74
N ILE A 175 -11.52 -8.95 2.01
CA ILE A 175 -10.62 -10.06 2.38
C ILE A 175 -11.19 -11.38 1.85
N SER A 176 -12.49 -11.62 2.07
CA SER A 176 -13.20 -12.81 1.57
C SER A 176 -13.08 -12.93 0.05
N ALA A 177 -13.31 -11.83 -0.68
CA ALA A 177 -13.20 -11.82 -2.14
C ALA A 177 -11.76 -12.07 -2.62
N LEU A 178 -10.73 -11.57 -1.92
CA LEU A 178 -9.33 -11.85 -2.25
C LEU A 178 -8.94 -13.32 -2.02
N LEU A 179 -9.46 -13.96 -0.97
CA LEU A 179 -9.18 -15.37 -0.67
C LEU A 179 -9.98 -16.33 -1.55
N LYS A 180 -11.14 -15.91 -2.06
CA LYS A 180 -12.07 -16.78 -2.82
C LYS A 180 -11.46 -17.47 -4.05
N ARG A 181 -10.61 -16.78 -4.81
CA ARG A 181 -9.91 -17.34 -5.99
C ARG A 181 -8.41 -17.50 -5.79
N ALA A 182 -7.94 -17.30 -4.56
CA ALA A 182 -6.59 -17.58 -4.13
C ALA A 182 -6.63 -18.40 -2.82
N PRO A 183 -7.19 -19.62 -2.86
CA PRO A 183 -7.45 -20.41 -1.64
C PRO A 183 -6.17 -20.86 -0.92
N ASN A 184 -5.03 -20.87 -1.63
CA ASN A 184 -3.71 -21.09 -1.09
C ASN A 184 -2.97 -19.78 -0.75
N ALA A 185 -3.65 -18.63 -0.69
CA ALA A 185 -2.99 -17.39 -0.32
C ALA A 185 -2.61 -17.39 1.17
N LEU A 186 -1.41 -16.92 1.47
CA LEU A 186 -0.99 -16.61 2.82
C LEU A 186 -1.51 -15.21 3.19
N VAL A 187 -1.96 -15.00 4.42
CA VAL A 187 -2.34 -13.64 4.89
C VAL A 187 -1.21 -13.07 5.73
N VAL A 188 -0.76 -11.86 5.42
CA VAL A 188 0.32 -11.19 6.17
C VAL A 188 -0.17 -9.83 6.64
N PRO A 189 -0.36 -9.64 7.96
CA PRO A 189 -0.68 -8.34 8.52
C PRO A 189 0.52 -7.38 8.45
N ILE A 190 0.27 -6.10 8.22
CA ILE A 190 1.27 -5.03 8.24
C ILE A 190 0.79 -3.92 9.16
N ALA A 191 1.55 -3.64 10.21
CA ALA A 191 1.33 -2.49 11.07
C ALA A 191 2.08 -1.27 10.51
N ILE A 192 1.36 -0.16 10.33
CA ILE A 192 1.89 1.12 9.83
C ILE A 192 1.74 2.17 10.91
N GLN A 193 2.82 2.88 11.22
CA GLN A 193 2.85 3.95 12.22
C GLN A 193 3.53 5.22 11.68
N GLY A 194 3.08 6.36 12.20
CA GLY A 194 3.71 7.67 12.00
C GLY A 194 3.35 8.40 10.71
N THR A 195 2.77 7.72 9.71
CA THR A 195 2.42 8.37 8.44
C THR A 195 1.25 9.36 8.59
N ARG A 196 0.36 9.13 9.57
CA ARG A 196 -0.67 10.11 9.98
C ARG A 196 -0.05 11.40 10.54
N ARG A 197 0.98 11.28 11.38
CA ARG A 197 1.71 12.43 11.94
C ARG A 197 2.46 13.19 10.85
N PHE A 198 3.02 12.47 9.88
CA PHE A 198 3.65 13.07 8.71
C PHE A 198 2.65 13.82 7.81
N ASN A 199 1.43 13.30 7.65
CA ASN A 199 0.34 13.93 6.88
C ASN A 199 -0.94 14.14 7.73
N PRO A 200 -0.97 15.19 8.57
CA PRO A 200 -2.06 15.41 9.52
C PRO A 200 -3.34 15.96 8.87
N THR A 201 -3.26 16.60 7.69
CA THR A 201 -4.41 17.26 7.05
C THR A 201 -5.25 16.32 6.18
N ASN A 202 -4.79 15.08 5.95
CA ASN A 202 -5.33 14.17 4.93
C ASN A 202 -5.25 14.71 3.49
N GLY A 203 -4.69 15.91 3.30
CA GLY A 203 -4.32 16.53 2.03
C GLY A 203 -2.88 16.19 1.68
N MET A 204 -2.20 17.11 0.99
CA MET A 204 -0.77 16.96 0.65
C MET A 204 0.12 18.00 1.35
N PHE A 205 -0.47 18.98 2.05
CA PHE A 205 0.24 20.12 2.59
C PHE A 205 -0.45 20.69 3.85
N PRO A 206 0.32 21.25 4.81
CA PRO A 206 1.74 21.01 5.01
C PRO A 206 1.99 19.58 5.56
N LEU A 207 3.19 19.06 5.31
CA LEU A 207 3.70 17.84 5.93
C LEU A 207 4.47 18.18 7.20
N THR A 208 4.57 17.21 8.11
CA THR A 208 5.31 17.37 9.37
C THR A 208 6.73 16.85 9.23
N SER A 209 7.72 17.74 9.31
CA SER A 209 9.14 17.39 9.29
C SER A 209 9.55 16.55 10.52
N PHE A 210 10.65 15.80 10.38
CA PHE A 210 11.22 14.94 11.42
C PHE A 210 10.24 13.92 12.01
N SER A 211 9.34 13.39 11.18
CA SER A 211 8.48 12.29 11.57
C SER A 211 9.27 10.97 11.58
N LYS A 212 8.79 9.98 12.33
CA LYS A 212 9.30 8.61 12.28
C LYS A 212 8.24 7.73 11.64
N LEU A 213 8.54 7.16 10.48
CA LEU A 213 7.62 6.27 9.77
C LEU A 213 8.10 4.84 9.94
N SER A 214 7.20 3.94 10.33
CA SER A 214 7.50 2.52 10.43
C SER A 214 6.43 1.65 9.78
N TRP A 215 6.92 0.56 9.19
CA TRP A 215 6.12 -0.54 8.69
C TRP A 215 6.67 -1.83 9.28
N THR A 216 5.82 -2.62 9.92
CA THR A 216 6.19 -3.93 10.46
C THR A 216 5.32 -4.97 9.78
N ALA A 217 5.91 -5.76 8.88
CA ALA A 217 5.27 -6.93 8.31
C ALA A 217 5.34 -8.08 9.33
N LEU A 218 4.18 -8.56 9.77
CA LEU A 218 4.03 -9.46 10.91
C LEU A 218 4.12 -10.93 10.49
N LYS A 219 4.14 -11.83 11.49
CA LYS A 219 3.96 -13.27 11.25
C LYS A 219 2.72 -13.54 10.42
N ALA A 220 2.87 -14.45 9.48
CA ALA A 220 1.82 -14.81 8.56
C ALA A 220 0.74 -15.68 9.22
N ILE A 221 -0.46 -15.57 8.69
CA ILE A 221 -1.65 -16.29 9.10
C ILE A 221 -2.01 -17.22 7.94
N GLU A 222 -2.04 -18.53 8.21
CA GLU A 222 -2.60 -19.50 7.27
C GLU A 222 -4.14 -19.43 7.33
N PRO A 223 -4.84 -19.10 6.22
CA PRO A 223 -6.30 -19.00 6.21
C PRO A 223 -7.00 -20.36 6.18
N LYS A 224 -6.31 -21.42 5.74
CA LYS A 224 -6.90 -22.77 5.63
C LYS A 224 -7.47 -23.22 6.98
N GLY A 225 -8.74 -23.64 6.96
CA GLY A 225 -9.45 -24.11 8.16
C GLY A 225 -10.01 -23.00 9.04
N LYS A 226 -9.91 -21.73 8.64
CA LYS A 226 -10.48 -20.58 9.35
C LYS A 226 -11.55 -19.90 8.49
N THR A 227 -12.53 -19.31 9.15
CA THR A 227 -13.47 -18.37 8.53
C THR A 227 -12.76 -17.07 8.17
N THR A 228 -13.33 -16.30 7.24
CA THR A 228 -12.76 -14.98 6.90
C THR A 228 -12.76 -14.04 8.10
N THR A 229 -13.79 -14.10 8.95
CA THR A 229 -13.89 -13.32 10.19
C THR A 229 -12.73 -13.61 11.13
N GLU A 230 -12.42 -14.88 11.40
CA GLU A 230 -11.29 -15.26 12.25
C GLU A 230 -9.95 -14.77 11.69
N VAL A 231 -9.75 -14.87 10.38
CA VAL A 231 -8.52 -14.37 9.73
C VAL A 231 -8.43 -12.85 9.82
N ALA A 232 -9.52 -12.13 9.57
CA ALA A 232 -9.58 -10.68 9.65
C ALA A 232 -9.31 -10.19 11.08
N GLU A 233 -9.91 -10.85 12.08
CA GLU A 233 -9.75 -10.49 13.48
C GLU A 233 -8.34 -10.80 13.99
N GLN A 234 -7.77 -11.96 13.66
CA GLN A 234 -6.37 -12.27 13.99
C GLN A 234 -5.40 -11.25 13.36
N ALA A 235 -5.63 -10.86 12.11
CA ALA A 235 -4.82 -9.83 11.46
C ALA A 235 -4.97 -8.46 12.15
N ARG A 236 -6.20 -8.09 12.54
CA ARG A 236 -6.50 -6.84 13.24
C ARG A 236 -5.83 -6.83 14.62
N GLU A 237 -5.97 -7.88 15.41
CA GLU A 237 -5.36 -8.01 16.73
C GLU A 237 -3.83 -7.94 16.66
N ALA A 238 -3.22 -8.65 15.71
CA ALA A 238 -1.77 -8.62 15.50
C ALA A 238 -1.28 -7.20 15.19
N ILE A 239 -1.98 -6.47 14.32
CA ILE A 239 -1.67 -5.06 14.03
C ILE A 239 -1.86 -4.20 15.29
N ALA A 240 -2.98 -4.36 16.00
CA ALA A 240 -3.28 -3.58 17.20
C ALA A 240 -2.22 -3.75 18.30
N GLN A 241 -1.69 -4.96 18.48
CA GLN A 241 -0.61 -5.23 19.44
C GLN A 241 0.64 -4.38 19.15
N VAL A 242 1.05 -4.28 17.88
CA VAL A 242 2.19 -3.44 17.48
C VAL A 242 1.88 -1.95 17.63
N LEU A 243 0.67 -1.52 17.25
CA LEU A 243 0.25 -0.13 17.38
C LEU A 243 0.19 0.34 18.84
N ASN A 244 -0.15 -0.56 19.77
CA ASN A 244 -0.24 -0.27 21.21
C ASN A 244 1.13 -0.37 21.91
N ALA A 245 2.02 -1.26 21.46
CA ALA A 245 3.37 -1.37 22.03
C ALA A 245 4.28 -0.16 21.72
N GLY A 246 3.94 0.63 20.69
CA GLY A 246 4.66 1.84 20.31
C GLY A 246 4.10 3.15 20.88
N LYS A 247 3.09 3.10 21.77
CA LYS A 247 2.57 4.24 22.53
C LYS A 247 3.30 4.35 23.86
#